data_AF-F0SKR1-F1
#
_entry.id   AF-F0SKR1-F1
#
_cell.length_a   1.000
_cell.length_b   1.000
_cell.length_c   1.000
_cell.angle_alpha   90.00
_cell.angle_beta   90.00
_cell.angle_gamma   90.00
#
_symmetry.space_group_name_H-M   'P 1'
#
loop_
_entity.id
_entity.type
_entity.pdbx_description
1 polymer ?
#
loop_
_entity_poly.entity_id
_entity_poly.type
_entity_poly.pdbx_seq_one_letter_code
_entity_poly.pdbx_strand_id
1 'polypeptide(L)'
;MRRQGETIQQDYRQTVLLPRPDGSVWSLTLRPLRLGFPQWLKERGLQPPTAPVTLLRDSQGRPLRDSDGQALTQRNEQSADYLLAVERYHQRLATMMVWEALQADDTVEFDTPRPDDAGDWLAFADAILNELIQAGFAAGDLIWLCEQVAVLSNLAGDQLRQARSAFFPPAAARPS
;
A
#
# COMPACT_ATOMS: atom_id res chain seq x y z
N MET A 1 1.01 5.32 -24.45
CA MET A 1 2.33 5.12 -25.12
C MET A 1 2.11 4.14 -26.27
N ARG A 2 2.59 4.42 -27.48
CA ARG A 2 2.55 3.48 -28.61
C ARG A 2 3.96 2.98 -28.86
N ARG A 3 4.18 1.66 -28.88
CA ARG A 3 5.44 1.06 -29.31
C ARG A 3 5.20 0.48 -30.70
N GLN A 4 5.85 1.05 -31.71
CA GLN A 4 5.84 0.54 -33.10
C GLN A 4 4.45 0.22 -33.70
N GLY A 5 3.44 1.06 -33.46
CA GLY A 5 2.11 0.89 -34.09
C GLY A 5 1.25 -0.23 -33.49
N GLU A 6 1.79 -1.06 -32.61
CA GLU A 6 1.01 -2.03 -31.86
C GLU A 6 0.39 -1.38 -30.62
N THR A 7 -0.92 -1.54 -30.48
CA THR A 7 -1.61 -1.23 -29.24
C THR A 7 -1.22 -2.30 -28.24
N ILE A 8 -0.29 -2.00 -27.35
CA ILE A 8 0.08 -2.90 -26.25
C ILE A 8 -1.21 -3.21 -25.48
N GLN A 9 -1.63 -4.48 -25.49
CA GLN A 9 -2.78 -4.91 -24.69
C GLN A 9 -2.48 -4.61 -23.22
N GLN A 10 -3.27 -3.72 -22.63
CA GLN A 10 -3.08 -3.24 -21.27
C GLN A 10 -3.71 -4.17 -20.22
N ASP A 11 -4.40 -5.24 -20.65
CA ASP A 11 -5.13 -6.17 -19.80
C ASP A 11 -4.27 -7.35 -19.35
N TYR A 12 -3.11 -7.06 -18.76
CA TYR A 12 -2.37 -8.11 -18.07
C TYR A 12 -3.14 -8.53 -16.82
N ARG A 13 -3.53 -9.81 -16.74
CA ARG A 13 -4.23 -10.42 -15.61
C ARG A 13 -3.55 -11.72 -15.24
N GLN A 14 -3.59 -12.07 -13.96
CA GLN A 14 -3.06 -13.34 -13.46
C GLN A 14 -4.06 -13.98 -12.50
N THR A 15 -4.40 -15.23 -12.76
CA THR A 15 -5.17 -16.04 -11.82
C THR A 15 -4.24 -16.63 -10.76
N VAL A 16 -4.63 -16.51 -9.50
CA VAL A 16 -3.94 -17.06 -8.34
C VAL A 16 -4.89 -17.97 -7.56
N LEU A 17 -4.34 -18.98 -6.90
CA LEU A 17 -5.11 -19.95 -6.13
C LEU A 17 -4.91 -19.70 -4.63
N LEU A 18 -6.00 -19.41 -3.93
CA LEU A 18 -6.02 -19.17 -2.48
C LEU A 18 -6.60 -20.41 -1.76
N PRO A 19 -5.77 -21.23 -1.11
CA PRO A 19 -6.25 -22.37 -0.34
C PRO A 19 -7.01 -21.91 0.91
N ARG A 20 -8.09 -22.63 1.25
CA ARG A 20 -8.95 -22.31 2.39
C ARG A 20 -8.84 -23.39 3.46
N PRO A 21 -9.09 -23.06 4.75
CA PRO A 21 -9.00 -24.04 5.84
C PRO A 21 -9.97 -25.23 5.72
N ASP A 22 -11.08 -25.06 4.99
CA ASP A 22 -12.06 -26.12 4.73
C ASP A 22 -11.64 -27.08 3.60
N GLY A 23 -10.45 -26.88 3.02
CA GLY A 23 -9.91 -27.66 1.90
C GLY A 23 -10.38 -27.18 0.53
N SER A 24 -11.26 -26.18 0.45
CA SER A 24 -11.60 -25.52 -0.81
C SER A 24 -10.44 -24.66 -1.31
N VAL A 25 -10.46 -24.34 -2.60
CA VAL A 25 -9.49 -23.44 -3.22
C VAL A 25 -10.25 -22.40 -4.00
N TRP A 26 -10.00 -21.13 -3.69
CA TRP A 26 -10.57 -20.02 -4.43
C TRP A 26 -9.63 -19.62 -5.55
N SER A 27 -10.17 -19.44 -6.74
CA SER A 27 -9.43 -19.00 -7.92
C SER A 27 -9.73 -17.53 -8.13
N LEU A 28 -8.74 -16.66 -7.88
CA LEU A 28 -8.88 -15.20 -7.93
C LEU A 28 -8.09 -14.63 -9.10
N THR A 29 -8.69 -13.72 -9.87
CA THR A 29 -8.06 -13.04 -11.00
C THR A 29 -7.60 -11.64 -10.61
N LEU A 30 -6.29 -11.45 -10.54
CA LEU A 30 -5.67 -10.18 -10.18
C LEU A 30 -5.24 -9.41 -11.42
N ARG A 31 -5.30 -8.07 -11.34
CA ARG A 31 -4.63 -7.15 -12.28
C ARG A 31 -3.55 -6.32 -11.57
N PRO A 32 -2.53 -5.84 -12.30
CA PRO A 32 -1.57 -4.89 -11.76
C PRO A 32 -2.25 -3.64 -11.20
N LEU A 33 -1.63 -3.03 -10.20
CA LEU A 33 -2.06 -1.73 -9.72
C LEU A 33 -1.81 -0.67 -10.80
N ARG A 34 -2.72 0.30 -10.87
CA ARG A 34 -2.54 1.47 -11.74
C ARG A 34 -1.26 2.23 -11.38
N LEU A 35 -0.60 2.80 -12.38
CA LEU A 35 0.54 3.68 -12.14
C LEU A 35 0.09 4.87 -11.27
N GLY A 36 0.88 5.21 -10.24
CA GLY A 36 0.56 6.29 -9.32
C GLY A 36 -0.50 5.93 -8.27
N PHE A 37 -0.88 4.64 -8.13
CA PHE A 37 -1.84 4.20 -7.12
C PHE A 37 -1.57 4.73 -5.69
N PRO A 38 -0.33 4.74 -5.17
CA PRO A 38 -0.06 5.30 -3.85
C PRO A 38 -0.34 6.80 -3.76
N GLN A 39 -0.07 7.55 -4.84
CA GLN A 39 -0.37 8.98 -4.89
C GLN A 39 -1.89 9.21 -4.99
N TRP A 40 -2.57 8.42 -5.82
CA TRP A 40 -4.03 8.45 -5.99
C TRP A 40 -4.77 8.23 -4.66
N LEU A 41 -4.28 7.33 -3.81
CA LEU A 41 -4.79 7.10 -2.45
C LEU A 41 -4.52 8.28 -1.50
N LYS A 42 -3.32 8.88 -1.56
CA LYS A 42 -2.97 10.05 -0.73
C LYS A 42 -3.83 11.27 -1.05
N GLU A 43 -4.12 11.50 -2.32
CA GLU A 43 -5.01 12.56 -2.79
C GLU A 43 -6.45 12.37 -2.29
N ARG A 44 -6.81 11.13 -1.90
CA ARG A 44 -8.10 10.73 -1.33
C ARG A 44 -8.10 10.63 0.20
N GLY A 45 -7.07 11.14 0.86
CA GLY A 45 -7.00 11.23 2.32
C GLY A 45 -6.39 10.02 3.02
N LEU A 46 -5.99 8.97 2.29
CA LEU A 46 -5.22 7.87 2.87
C LEU A 46 -3.76 8.29 3.05
N GLN A 47 -3.49 9.03 4.13
CA GLN A 47 -2.18 9.57 4.47
C GLN A 47 -1.55 8.82 5.64
N PRO A 48 -0.22 8.64 5.65
CA PRO A 48 0.47 8.10 6.81
C PRO A 48 0.21 8.98 8.05
N PRO A 49 -0.06 8.40 9.22
CA PRO A 49 -0.22 9.17 10.45
C PRO A 49 1.10 9.87 10.81
N THR A 50 0.98 10.99 11.52
CA THR A 50 2.15 11.74 12.02
C THR A 50 2.37 11.46 13.49
N ALA A 51 3.59 11.10 13.87
CA ALA A 51 3.94 10.86 15.26
C ALA A 51 3.72 12.13 16.12
N PRO A 52 3.13 12.02 17.32
CA PRO A 52 2.93 13.16 18.20
C PRO A 52 4.28 13.73 18.63
N VAL A 53 4.34 15.05 18.76
CA VAL A 53 5.55 15.76 19.18
C VAL A 53 5.49 16.02 20.68
N THR A 54 6.56 15.69 21.39
CA THR A 54 6.70 15.87 22.83
C THR A 54 7.87 16.80 23.14
N LEU A 55 7.75 17.59 24.21
CA LEU A 55 8.83 18.45 24.69
C LEU A 55 9.84 17.62 25.48
N LEU A 56 11.12 17.73 25.14
CA LEU A 56 12.19 17.16 25.94
C LEU A 56 12.31 17.92 27.25
N ARG A 57 12.44 17.19 28.36
CA ARG A 57 12.54 17.76 29.71
C ARG A 57 13.78 17.23 30.41
N ASP A 58 14.39 18.07 31.24
CA ASP A 58 15.48 17.68 32.13
C ASP A 58 14.97 16.82 33.31
N SER A 59 15.89 16.36 34.17
CA SER A 59 15.57 15.57 35.36
C SER A 59 14.72 16.31 36.40
N GLN A 60 14.56 17.63 36.27
CA GLN A 60 13.71 18.47 37.11
C GLN A 60 12.37 18.80 36.42
N GLY A 61 12.10 18.21 35.25
CA GLY A 61 10.88 18.42 34.47
C GLY A 61 10.82 19.72 33.69
N ARG A 62 11.92 20.50 33.62
CA ARG A 62 11.98 21.76 32.85
C ARG A 62 12.25 21.48 31.38
N PRO A 63 11.63 22.20 30.43
CA PRO A 63 11.91 22.02 29.01
C PRO A 63 13.38 22.27 28.68
N LEU A 64 14.02 21.32 28.01
CA LEU A 64 15.35 21.52 27.44
C LEU A 64 15.25 22.54 26.30
N ARG A 65 16.25 23.41 26.19
CA ARG A 65 16.32 24.45 25.16
C ARG A 65 17.60 24.31 24.34
N ASP A 66 17.53 24.65 23.06
CA ASP A 66 18.71 24.76 22.18
C ASP A 66 19.50 26.06 22.45
N SER A 67 20.57 26.26 21.67
CA SER A 67 21.43 27.45 21.75
C SER A 67 20.72 28.75 21.42
N ASP A 68 19.62 28.70 20.67
CA ASP A 68 18.81 29.85 20.29
C ASP A 68 17.65 30.08 21.30
N GLY A 69 17.60 29.27 22.36
CA GLY A 69 16.60 29.36 23.42
C GLY A 69 15.25 28.72 23.08
N GLN A 70 15.13 28.01 21.96
CA GLN A 70 13.90 27.29 21.58
C GLN A 70 13.80 25.95 22.30
N ALA A 71 12.58 25.53 22.63
CA ALA A 71 12.38 24.28 23.34
C ALA A 71 12.64 23.09 22.40
N LEU A 72 13.45 22.13 22.86
CA LEU A 72 13.75 20.92 22.12
C LEU A 72 12.53 19.98 22.13
N THR A 73 12.21 19.45 20.96
CA THR A 73 11.09 18.53 20.77
C THR A 73 11.55 17.19 20.22
N GLN A 74 10.89 16.11 20.61
CA GLN A 74 11.09 14.77 20.09
C GLN A 74 9.77 14.18 19.58
N ARG A 75 9.81 13.51 18.43
CA ARG A 75 8.68 12.70 17.95
C ARG A 75 8.56 11.46 18.81
N ASN A 76 7.38 11.24 19.37
CA ASN A 76 7.08 10.05 20.16
C ASN A 76 6.48 8.96 19.26
N GLU A 77 7.36 8.20 18.61
CA GLU A 77 6.99 7.07 17.76
C GLU A 77 6.51 5.84 18.54
N GLN A 78 6.66 5.85 19.87
CA GLN A 78 6.20 4.77 20.76
C GLN A 78 4.82 5.07 21.38
N SER A 79 4.20 6.20 21.02
CA SER A 79 2.85 6.52 21.48
C SER A 79 1.87 5.43 21.02
N ALA A 80 1.15 4.82 21.95
CA ALA A 80 0.20 3.74 21.65
C ALA A 80 -0.83 4.15 20.58
N ASP A 81 -1.38 5.36 20.68
CA ASP A 81 -2.33 5.89 19.70
C ASP A 81 -1.73 6.05 18.31
N TYR A 82 -0.44 6.41 18.23
CA TYR A 82 0.27 6.53 16.96
C TYR A 82 0.51 5.17 16.34
N LEU A 83 0.96 4.19 17.14
CA LEU A 83 1.17 2.81 16.67
C LEU A 83 -0.14 2.21 16.14
N LEU A 84 -1.25 2.37 16.87
CA LEU A 84 -2.57 1.95 16.41
C LEU A 84 -3.00 2.65 15.11
N ALA A 85 -2.71 3.95 14.97
CA ALA A 85 -2.99 4.68 13.74
C ALA A 85 -2.15 4.17 12.57
N VAL A 86 -0.87 3.80 12.80
CA VAL A 86 0.02 3.21 11.79
C VAL A 86 -0.50 1.86 11.34
N GLU A 87 -0.93 1.00 12.27
CA GLU A 87 -1.52 -0.31 11.95
C GLU A 87 -2.77 -0.16 11.09
N ARG A 88 -3.71 0.71 11.49
CA ARG A 88 -4.93 0.99 10.70
C ARG A 88 -4.60 1.53 9.31
N TYR A 89 -3.62 2.43 9.22
CA TYR A 89 -3.17 2.95 7.93
C TYR A 89 -2.67 1.84 7.00
N HIS A 90 -1.83 0.93 7.51
CA HIS A 90 -1.34 -0.20 6.71
C HIS A 90 -2.44 -1.20 6.34
N GLN A 91 -3.38 -1.48 7.24
CA GLN A 91 -4.53 -2.34 6.95
C GLN A 91 -5.38 -1.77 5.82
N ARG A 92 -5.69 -0.46 5.87
CA ARG A 92 -6.43 0.22 4.81
C ARG A 92 -5.68 0.20 3.49
N LEU A 93 -4.38 0.48 3.52
CA LEU A 93 -3.54 0.44 2.31
C LEU A 93 -3.56 -0.95 1.65
N ALA A 94 -3.32 -2.00 2.44
CA ALA A 94 -3.35 -3.39 1.96
C ALA A 94 -4.72 -3.75 1.38
N THR A 95 -5.80 -3.41 2.09
CA THR A 95 -7.19 -3.61 1.65
C THR A 95 -7.44 -2.93 0.30
N MET A 96 -7.04 -1.66 0.17
CA MET A 96 -7.23 -0.91 -1.08
C MET A 96 -6.43 -1.49 -2.24
N MET A 97 -5.21 -1.99 -1.99
CA MET A 97 -4.41 -2.67 -3.03
C MET A 97 -5.13 -3.93 -3.53
N VAL A 98 -5.64 -4.75 -2.62
CA VAL A 98 -6.34 -6.00 -2.97
C VAL A 98 -7.66 -5.70 -3.69
N TRP A 99 -8.45 -4.76 -3.17
CA TRP A 99 -9.68 -4.33 -3.82
C TRP A 99 -9.44 -3.85 -5.25
N GLU A 100 -8.43 -3.00 -5.46
CA GLU A 100 -8.08 -2.46 -6.79
C GLU A 100 -7.64 -3.57 -7.76
N ALA A 101 -6.89 -4.55 -7.25
CA ALA A 101 -6.39 -5.68 -8.02
C ALA A 101 -7.49 -6.69 -8.37
N LEU A 102 -8.51 -6.84 -7.52
CA LEU A 102 -9.64 -7.75 -7.74
C LEU A 102 -10.73 -7.17 -8.66
N GLN A 103 -10.66 -5.89 -9.04
CA GLN A 103 -11.61 -5.29 -9.98
C GLN A 103 -11.67 -5.96 -11.37
N ALA A 104 -10.72 -6.85 -11.70
CA ALA A 104 -10.71 -7.61 -12.94
C ALA A 104 -11.25 -9.04 -12.79
N ASP A 105 -11.69 -9.42 -11.60
CA ASP A 105 -12.27 -10.72 -11.28
C ASP A 105 -13.79 -10.65 -11.36
N ASP A 106 -14.36 -11.33 -12.36
CA ASP A 106 -15.82 -11.38 -12.55
C ASP A 106 -16.53 -12.29 -11.52
N THR A 107 -15.76 -13.02 -10.70
CA THR A 107 -16.30 -13.89 -9.64
C THR A 107 -16.35 -13.22 -8.27
N VAL A 108 -15.77 -12.03 -8.13
CA VAL A 108 -15.76 -11.26 -6.89
C VAL A 108 -16.67 -10.04 -7.05
N GLU A 109 -17.68 -9.97 -6.19
CA GLU A 109 -18.58 -8.81 -6.09
C GLU A 109 -18.42 -8.20 -4.70
N PHE A 110 -18.32 -6.86 -4.65
CA PHE A 110 -18.28 -6.10 -3.40
C PHE A 110 -19.62 -5.40 -3.21
N ASP A 111 -20.20 -5.53 -2.03
CA ASP A 111 -21.49 -4.93 -1.70
C ASP A 111 -21.36 -3.42 -1.45
N THR A 112 -20.21 -2.98 -0.92
CA THR A 112 -19.95 -1.58 -0.61
C THR A 112 -19.81 -0.79 -1.91
N PRO A 113 -20.67 0.21 -2.14
CA PRO A 113 -20.58 1.04 -3.32
C PRO A 113 -19.29 1.85 -3.31
N ARG A 114 -18.61 1.88 -4.45
CA ARG A 114 -17.43 2.72 -4.64
C ARG A 114 -17.81 4.20 -4.44
N PRO A 115 -17.08 4.96 -3.60
CA PRO A 115 -17.32 6.38 -3.44
C PRO A 115 -16.89 7.16 -4.68
N ASP A 116 -17.51 8.33 -4.86
CA ASP A 116 -17.05 9.33 -5.81
C ASP A 116 -15.68 9.90 -5.38
N ASP A 117 -15.05 10.68 -6.26
CA ASP A 117 -13.70 11.22 -6.01
C ASP A 117 -13.59 12.07 -4.73
N ALA A 118 -14.67 12.73 -4.33
CA ALA A 118 -14.75 13.53 -3.10
C ALA A 118 -15.34 12.77 -1.89
N GLY A 119 -15.63 11.47 -2.03
CA GLY A 119 -16.21 10.66 -0.96
C GLY A 119 -15.22 10.27 0.14
N ASP A 120 -15.73 9.62 1.18
CA ASP A 120 -14.91 9.16 2.30
C ASP A 120 -14.23 7.81 1.97
N TRP A 121 -13.03 7.92 1.41
CA TRP A 121 -12.21 6.77 1.05
C TRP A 121 -11.66 5.98 2.26
N LEU A 122 -11.63 6.59 3.46
CA LEU A 122 -11.21 5.88 4.67
C LEU A 122 -12.33 4.96 5.16
N ALA A 123 -13.55 5.49 5.24
CA ALA A 123 -14.73 4.70 5.57
C ALA A 123 -14.97 3.59 4.53
N PHE A 124 -14.74 3.88 3.25
CA PHE A 124 -14.78 2.87 2.20
C PHE A 124 -13.75 1.75 2.41
N ALA A 125 -12.49 2.08 2.69
CA ALA A 125 -11.46 1.07 2.96
C ALA A 125 -11.82 0.19 4.18
N ASP A 126 -12.38 0.79 5.23
CA ASP A 126 -12.84 0.05 6.41
C ASP A 126 -14.03 -0.87 6.09
N ALA A 127 -14.96 -0.43 5.22
CA ALA A 127 -16.09 -1.23 4.78
C ALA A 127 -15.66 -2.43 3.92
N ILE A 128 -14.75 -2.22 2.96
CA ILE A 128 -14.17 -3.32 2.17
C ILE A 128 -13.43 -4.31 3.06
N LEU A 129 -12.66 -3.83 4.05
CA LEU A 129 -11.98 -4.72 4.98
C LEU A 129 -12.99 -5.61 5.73
N ASN A 130 -14.11 -5.05 6.16
CA ASN A 130 -15.18 -5.80 6.83
C ASN A 130 -15.81 -6.84 5.90
N GLU A 131 -16.02 -6.52 4.62
CA GLU A 131 -16.52 -7.49 3.64
C GLU A 131 -15.55 -8.66 3.44
N LEU A 132 -14.24 -8.38 3.31
CA LEU A 132 -13.24 -9.43 3.21
C LEU A 132 -13.27 -10.34 4.45
N ILE A 133 -13.37 -9.76 5.65
CA ILE A 133 -13.49 -10.53 6.89
C ILE A 133 -14.76 -11.38 6.90
N GLN A 134 -15.90 -10.83 6.47
CA GLN A 134 -17.19 -11.54 6.42
C GLN A 134 -17.20 -12.66 5.38
N ALA A 135 -16.52 -12.46 4.24
CA ALA A 135 -16.28 -13.50 3.26
C ALA A 135 -15.35 -14.60 3.79
N GLY A 136 -14.64 -14.34 4.89
CA GLY A 136 -13.79 -15.29 5.60
C GLY A 136 -12.30 -15.11 5.35
N PHE A 137 -11.86 -14.05 4.67
CA PHE A 137 -10.44 -13.75 4.52
C PHE A 137 -9.78 -13.57 5.89
N ALA A 138 -8.63 -14.19 6.05
CA ALA A 138 -7.74 -14.00 7.19
C ALA A 138 -6.69 -12.92 6.89
N ALA A 139 -6.04 -12.41 7.93
CA ALA A 139 -4.94 -11.45 7.78
C ALA A 139 -3.79 -12.00 6.91
N GLY A 140 -3.51 -13.30 7.00
CA GLY A 140 -2.51 -13.97 6.17
C GLY A 140 -2.87 -13.96 4.67
N ASP A 141 -4.16 -14.10 4.34
CA ASP A 141 -4.64 -14.05 2.95
C ASP A 141 -4.42 -12.66 2.36
N LEU A 142 -4.70 -11.61 3.14
CA LEU A 142 -4.51 -10.22 2.72
C LEU A 142 -3.03 -9.93 2.43
N ILE A 143 -2.12 -10.37 3.32
CA ILE A 143 -0.67 -10.21 3.13
C ILE A 143 -0.22 -10.95 1.88
N TRP A 144 -0.62 -12.21 1.73
CA TRP A 144 -0.25 -13.03 0.58
C TRP A 144 -0.76 -12.42 -0.74
N LEU A 145 -2.00 -11.92 -0.77
CA LEU A 145 -2.53 -11.23 -1.95
C LEU A 145 -1.74 -9.95 -2.26
N CYS A 146 -1.36 -9.16 -1.26
CA CYS A 146 -0.49 -8.01 -1.47
C CYS A 146 0.85 -8.40 -2.10
N GLU A 147 1.44 -9.54 -1.71
CA GLU A 147 2.66 -10.06 -2.35
C GLU A 147 2.42 -10.44 -3.81
N GLN A 148 1.33 -11.16 -4.11
CA GLN A 148 0.97 -11.49 -5.50
C GLN A 148 0.77 -10.24 -6.34
N VAL A 149 0.07 -9.23 -5.80
CA VAL A 149 -0.13 -7.94 -6.46
C VAL A 149 1.19 -7.20 -6.67
N ALA A 150 2.12 -7.25 -5.72
CA ALA A 150 3.43 -6.63 -5.83
C ALA A 150 4.29 -7.29 -6.92
N VAL A 151 4.29 -8.62 -6.99
CA VAL A 151 4.95 -9.38 -8.07
C VAL A 151 4.35 -9.01 -9.43
N LEU A 152 3.02 -9.04 -9.53
CA LEU A 152 2.28 -8.74 -10.76
C LEU A 152 2.52 -7.31 -11.26
N SER A 153 2.65 -6.36 -10.32
CA SER A 153 2.88 -4.95 -10.61
C SER A 153 4.37 -4.61 -10.82
N ASN A 154 5.25 -5.61 -10.84
CA ASN A 154 6.71 -5.45 -10.88
C ASN A 154 7.24 -4.54 -9.77
N LEU A 155 6.58 -4.52 -8.60
CA LEU A 155 6.99 -3.75 -7.42
C LEU A 155 7.96 -4.56 -6.53
N ALA A 156 8.18 -5.84 -6.83
CA ALA A 156 9.09 -6.73 -6.11
C ALA A 156 9.89 -7.63 -7.06
N GLY A 157 11.09 -8.07 -6.62
CA GLY A 157 11.89 -9.12 -7.25
C GLY A 157 13.17 -8.70 -7.97
N ASP A 158 13.91 -9.69 -8.47
CA ASP A 158 15.13 -9.53 -9.30
C ASP A 158 14.88 -8.76 -10.61
N GLN A 159 13.64 -8.77 -11.09
CA GLN A 159 13.22 -8.05 -12.28
C GLN A 159 13.26 -6.53 -12.09
N LEU A 160 13.01 -6.02 -10.87
CA LEU A 160 13.20 -4.59 -10.57
C LEU A 160 14.70 -4.21 -10.56
N ARG A 161 15.57 -5.11 -10.06
CA ARG A 161 17.03 -4.94 -10.13
C ARG A 161 17.53 -4.93 -11.57
N GLN A 162 17.05 -5.86 -12.41
CA GLN A 162 17.39 -5.93 -13.84
C GLN A 162 16.84 -4.74 -14.64
N ALA A 163 15.59 -4.34 -14.41
CA ALA A 163 14.99 -3.15 -15.04
C ALA A 163 15.78 -1.89 -14.64
N ARG A 164 16.15 -1.75 -13.36
CA ARG A 164 16.99 -0.65 -12.89
C ARG A 164 18.36 -0.64 -13.57
N SER A 165 19.02 -1.78 -13.79
CA SER A 165 20.29 -1.82 -14.53
C SER A 165 20.16 -1.47 -16.02
N ALA A 166 18.99 -1.73 -16.62
CA ALA A 166 18.71 -1.35 -18.01
C ALA A 166 18.40 0.15 -18.15
N PHE A 167 17.76 0.77 -17.16
CA PHE A 167 17.45 2.20 -17.14
C PHE A 167 18.63 3.08 -16.68
N PHE A 168 19.49 2.55 -15.81
CA PHE A 168 20.71 3.22 -15.34
C PHE A 168 21.92 2.37 -15.73
N PRO A 169 22.35 2.39 -17.01
CA PRO A 169 23.60 1.76 -17.37
C PRO A 169 24.73 2.39 -16.55
N PRO A 170 25.66 1.58 -15.99
CA PRO A 170 26.80 2.12 -15.25
C PRO A 170 27.56 3.09 -16.16
N ALA A 171 27.90 4.26 -15.61
CA ALA A 171 28.65 5.28 -16.32
C ALA A 171 29.87 4.63 -16.97
N ALA A 172 29.91 4.62 -18.30
CA ALA A 172 31.02 4.07 -19.05
C ALA A 172 32.32 4.66 -18.49
N ALA A 173 33.17 3.80 -17.93
CA ALA A 173 34.49 4.19 -17.46
C ALA A 173 35.18 4.88 -18.64
N ARG A 174 35.47 6.17 -18.48
CA ARG A 174 36.20 6.93 -19.51
C ARG A 174 37.53 6.20 -19.74
N PRO A 175 37.86 5.84 -20.99
CA PRO A 175 39.19 5.33 -21.28
C PRO A 175 40.21 6.43 -20.95
N SER A 176 41.16 6.06 -20.10
CA SER A 176 42.34 6.83 -19.71
C SER A 176 43.31 7.02 -20.87
#